data_AF-A0AB74A5G0-F1
#
_entry.id   AF-A0AB74A5G0-F1
#
_cell.length_a   1.000
_cell.length_b   1.000
_cell.length_c   1.000
_cell.angle_alpha   90.00
_cell.angle_beta   90.00
_cell.angle_gamma   90.00
#
_symmetry.space_group_name_H-M   'P 1'
#
loop_
_entity.id
_entity.type
_entity.pdbx_description
1 polymer ?
#
loop_
_entity_poly.entity_id
_entity_poly.type
_entity_poly.pdbx_seq_one_letter_code
_entity_poly.pdbx_strand_id
1 'polypeptide(L)'
;MAIRYYAKPGAGYWTFIQPQNWRSQNHRGELMKRDWDLIRLILIAVEETDDASQAVSDKDIPGHDPALVAYQMRLLKEAGLVDAHCVAFTSEPGECFVFSLTWEGHEFLDQIRSKTLWNKTVGVIQEKGLDLSFSTIKAAAAAVAKSLISF
;
A
#
# COMPACT_ATOMS: atom_id res chain seq x y z
N MET A 1 7.90 -11.52 -19.43
CA MET A 1 6.64 -10.78 -19.48
C MET A 1 5.51 -11.80 -19.52
N ALA A 2 4.88 -12.10 -18.38
CA ALA A 2 3.88 -13.17 -18.29
C ALA A 2 2.50 -12.63 -18.64
N ILE A 3 1.99 -12.96 -19.83
CA ILE A 3 0.61 -12.69 -20.23
C ILE A 3 -0.27 -13.67 -19.45
N ARG A 4 -1.14 -13.18 -18.58
CA ARG A 4 -2.11 -14.01 -17.86
C ARG A 4 -3.50 -13.78 -18.45
N TYR A 5 -4.15 -14.86 -18.86
CA TYR A 5 -5.54 -14.88 -19.33
C TYR A 5 -6.44 -15.31 -18.17
N TYR A 6 -7.59 -14.65 -18.02
CA TYR A 6 -8.61 -15.02 -17.03
C TYR A 6 -10.00 -15.03 -17.67
N ALA A 7 -10.82 -16.00 -17.25
CA ALA A 7 -12.19 -16.17 -17.73
C ALA A 7 -13.10 -15.30 -16.88
N LYS A 8 -13.95 -14.48 -17.51
CA LYS A 8 -15.05 -13.82 -16.79
C LYS A 8 -16.14 -14.87 -16.53
N PRO A 9 -16.63 -15.05 -15.28
CA PRO A 9 -17.72 -15.97 -15.01
C PRO A 9 -18.98 -15.55 -15.79
N GLY A 10 -19.50 -16.43 -16.64
CA GLY A 10 -20.72 -16.20 -17.44
C GLY A 10 -20.50 -15.61 -18.84
N ALA A 11 -19.27 -15.24 -19.22
CA ALA A 11 -18.95 -14.89 -20.60
C ALA A 11 -18.27 -16.09 -21.27
N GLY A 12 -18.91 -16.70 -22.26
CA GLY A 12 -18.39 -17.86 -23.00
C GLY A 12 -17.13 -17.58 -23.85
N TYR A 13 -16.44 -16.46 -23.61
CA TYR A 13 -15.26 -16.02 -24.36
C TYR A 13 -14.26 -15.32 -23.45
N TRP A 14 -12.98 -15.50 -23.74
CA TRP A 14 -11.88 -14.85 -23.02
C TRP A 14 -11.72 -13.41 -23.50
N THR A 15 -11.86 -12.43 -22.59
CA THR A 15 -11.60 -11.02 -22.90
C THR A 15 -10.17 -10.62 -22.57
N PHE A 16 -9.49 -10.01 -23.53
CA PHE A 16 -8.15 -9.43 -23.35
C PHE A 16 -8.27 -8.08 -22.62
N ILE A 17 -7.72 -7.99 -21.41
CA ILE A 17 -7.66 -6.72 -20.66
C ILE A 17 -6.19 -6.29 -20.55
N GLN A 18 -5.89 -5.10 -21.08
CA GLN A 18 -4.57 -4.48 -20.99
C GLN A 18 -4.18 -4.18 -19.53
N PRO A 19 -2.91 -4.31 -19.12
CA PRO A 19 -2.46 -4.20 -17.72
C PRO A 19 -2.81 -2.89 -17.00
N GLN A 20 -3.10 -1.83 -17.76
CA GLN A 20 -3.33 -0.48 -17.26
C GLN A 20 -4.76 -0.25 -16.73
N ASN A 21 -5.72 -1.12 -17.08
CA ASN A 21 -7.17 -0.87 -16.87
C ASN A 21 -7.76 -1.48 -15.60
N TRP A 22 -6.96 -2.08 -14.73
CA TRP A 22 -7.46 -2.74 -13.51
C TRP A 22 -8.05 -1.75 -12.49
N ARG A 23 -7.64 -0.47 -12.52
CA ARG A 23 -8.08 0.59 -11.58
C ARG A 23 -9.58 0.92 -11.62
N SER A 24 -10.35 0.40 -12.58
CA SER A 24 -11.75 0.81 -12.78
C SER A 24 -12.81 -0.30 -12.69
N GLN A 25 -12.44 -1.57 -12.40
CA GLN A 25 -13.39 -2.69 -12.56
C GLN A 25 -13.41 -3.76 -11.46
N ASN A 26 -13.15 -3.44 -10.19
CA ASN A 26 -13.21 -4.44 -9.12
C ASN A 26 -14.34 -4.16 -8.12
N HIS A 27 -15.54 -4.67 -8.40
CA HIS A 27 -16.69 -4.57 -7.49
C HIS A 27 -16.96 -5.81 -6.62
N ARG A 28 -16.15 -6.88 -6.71
CA ARG A 28 -16.32 -8.07 -5.86
C ARG A 28 -14.98 -8.77 -5.65
N GLY A 29 -14.36 -8.56 -4.49
CA GLY A 29 -13.47 -9.51 -3.80
C GLY A 29 -12.26 -10.13 -4.51
N GLU A 30 -11.94 -9.81 -5.76
CA GLU A 30 -10.90 -10.50 -6.52
C GLU A 30 -9.66 -9.61 -6.73
N LEU A 31 -8.63 -9.93 -5.93
CA LEU A 31 -7.24 -9.46 -5.93
C LEU A 31 -6.99 -8.05 -5.36
N MET A 32 -7.18 -7.92 -4.05
CA MET A 32 -6.55 -6.87 -3.27
C MET A 32 -5.04 -7.08 -3.24
N LYS A 33 -4.29 -6.33 -4.05
CA LYS A 33 -2.83 -6.37 -4.08
C LYS A 33 -2.27 -5.28 -3.19
N ARG A 34 -1.12 -5.56 -2.55
CA ARG A 34 -0.37 -4.53 -1.83
C ARG A 34 0.07 -3.43 -2.79
N ASP A 35 -0.22 -2.18 -2.42
CA ASP A 35 0.14 -0.99 -3.17
C ASP A 35 1.00 -0.09 -2.27
N TRP A 36 2.29 0.00 -2.59
CA TRP A 36 3.25 0.73 -1.77
C TRP A 36 3.12 2.25 -1.84
N ASP A 37 2.62 2.78 -2.96
CA ASP A 37 2.36 4.22 -3.06
C ASP A 37 1.14 4.59 -2.21
N LEU A 38 0.09 3.76 -2.23
CA LEU A 38 -1.06 3.94 -1.35
C LEU A 38 -0.70 3.76 0.13
N ILE A 39 0.13 2.75 0.47
CA ILE A 39 0.66 2.58 1.82
C ILE A 39 1.38 3.86 2.29
N ARG A 40 2.25 4.44 1.44
CA ARG A 40 2.95 5.67 1.80
C ARG A 40 1.97 6.82 2.06
N LEU A 41 0.95 6.97 1.20
CA LEU A 41 -0.08 7.99 1.39
C LEU A 41 -0.83 7.81 2.71
N ILE A 42 -1.23 6.58 3.05
CA ILE A 42 -1.91 6.28 4.33
C ILE A 42 -1.02 6.63 5.52
N LEU A 43 0.25 6.23 5.51
CA LEU A 43 1.17 6.53 6.62
C LEU A 43 1.38 8.04 6.81
N ILE A 44 1.48 8.79 5.72
CA ILE A 44 1.56 10.27 5.77
C ILE A 44 0.28 10.85 6.37
N ALA A 45 -0.90 10.43 5.89
CA ALA A 45 -2.17 10.94 6.39
C ALA A 45 -2.38 10.67 7.89
N VAL A 46 -1.95 9.50 8.37
CA VAL A 46 -2.00 9.16 9.80
C VAL A 46 -1.10 10.07 10.63
N GLU A 47 0.10 10.39 10.13
CA GLU A 47 1.01 11.28 10.86
C GLU A 47 0.59 12.75 10.84
N GLU A 48 -0.05 13.20 9.75
CA GLU A 48 -0.57 14.57 9.62
C GLU A 48 -1.87 14.79 10.43
N THR A 49 -2.39 13.77 11.10
CA THR A 49 -3.57 13.90 11.96
C THR A 49 -3.16 14.54 13.30
N ASP A 50 -3.48 15.83 13.46
CA ASP A 50 -3.13 16.63 14.64
C ASP A 50 -3.86 16.24 15.93
N ASP A 51 -4.98 15.50 15.82
CA ASP A 51 -5.83 15.11 16.95
C ASP A 51 -5.70 13.61 17.24
N ALA A 52 -5.08 13.27 18.37
CA ALA A 52 -4.91 11.89 18.83
C ALA A 52 -6.24 11.15 19.10
N SER A 53 -7.39 11.85 19.10
CA SER A 53 -8.72 11.25 19.20
C SER A 53 -9.37 10.95 17.85
N GLN A 54 -8.79 11.42 16.74
CA GLN A 54 -9.27 11.15 15.39
C GLN A 54 -8.57 9.94 14.79
N ALA A 55 -9.36 9.08 14.14
CA ALA A 55 -8.83 7.96 13.38
C ALA A 55 -8.94 8.23 11.89
N VAL A 56 -7.88 7.89 11.15
CA VAL A 56 -7.87 7.91 9.70
C VAL A 56 -8.63 6.70 9.16
N SER A 57 -9.52 6.97 8.21
CA SER A 57 -10.38 6.01 7.52
C SER A 57 -10.19 6.10 6.00
N ASP A 58 -10.92 5.29 5.24
CA ASP A 58 -10.93 5.37 3.78
C ASP A 58 -11.37 6.74 3.24
N LYS A 59 -12.20 7.45 3.99
CA LYS A 59 -12.74 8.77 3.60
C LYS A 59 -11.67 9.86 3.59
N ASP A 60 -10.61 9.66 4.36
CA ASP A 60 -9.49 10.59 4.49
C ASP A 60 -8.44 10.38 3.37
N ILE A 61 -8.63 9.36 2.53
CA ILE A 61 -7.77 9.02 1.39
C ILE A 61 -8.58 9.13 0.08
N PRO A 62 -8.95 10.36 -0.34
CA PRO A 62 -9.82 10.56 -1.48
C PRO A 62 -9.19 10.10 -2.79
N GLY A 63 -10.03 9.65 -3.74
CA GLY A 63 -9.58 9.20 -5.07
C GLY A 63 -9.12 7.74 -5.11
N HIS A 64 -9.26 7.01 -4.01
CA HIS A 64 -8.99 5.57 -3.93
C HIS A 64 -10.26 4.78 -3.63
N ASP A 65 -10.28 3.50 -4.03
CA ASP A 65 -11.37 2.58 -3.69
C ASP A 65 -11.37 2.30 -2.18
N PRO A 66 -12.49 2.52 -1.45
CA PRO A 66 -12.56 2.34 0.00
C PRO A 66 -12.11 0.97 0.47
N ALA A 67 -12.53 -0.07 -0.25
CA ALA A 67 -12.17 -1.45 0.08
C ALA A 67 -10.64 -1.64 0.01
N LEU A 68 -10.00 -1.09 -1.04
CA LEU A 68 -8.55 -1.16 -1.23
C LEU A 68 -7.81 -0.42 -0.11
N VAL A 69 -8.29 0.76 0.29
CA VAL A 69 -7.68 1.53 1.41
C VAL A 69 -7.75 0.73 2.71
N ALA A 70 -8.94 0.23 3.07
CA ALA A 70 -9.12 -0.58 4.27
C ALA A 70 -8.24 -1.86 4.24
N TYR A 71 -8.06 -2.46 3.07
CA TYR A 71 -7.14 -3.59 2.90
C TYR A 71 -5.67 -3.21 3.16
N GLN A 72 -5.17 -2.09 2.64
CA GLN A 72 -3.79 -1.65 2.92
C GLN A 72 -3.62 -1.30 4.41
N MET A 73 -4.60 -0.63 5.03
CA MET A 73 -4.58 -0.33 6.47
C MET A 73 -4.51 -1.61 7.31
N ARG A 74 -5.24 -2.65 6.92
CA ARG A 74 -5.13 -3.97 7.55
C ARG A 74 -3.74 -4.57 7.41
N LEU A 75 -3.11 -4.50 6.23
CA LEU A 75 -1.74 -4.97 6.03
C LEU A 75 -0.73 -4.20 6.90
N LEU A 76 -0.91 -2.88 7.05
CA LEU A 76 -0.09 -2.05 7.92
C LEU A 76 -0.21 -2.46 9.39
N LYS A 77 -1.44 -2.76 9.85
CA LYS A 77 -1.70 -3.29 11.18
C LYS A 77 -1.03 -4.65 11.39
N GLU A 78 -1.19 -5.58 10.44
CA GLU A 78 -0.55 -6.91 10.48
C GLU A 78 0.98 -6.81 10.49
N ALA A 79 1.55 -5.79 9.84
CA ALA A 79 2.98 -5.51 9.86
C ALA A 79 3.47 -4.79 11.14
N GLY A 80 2.56 -4.42 12.05
CA GLY A 80 2.90 -3.70 13.28
C GLY A 80 3.37 -2.26 13.05
N LEU A 81 3.00 -1.63 11.94
CA LEU A 81 3.40 -0.26 11.59
C LEU A 81 2.40 0.80 12.08
N VAL A 82 1.17 0.39 12.37
CA VAL A 82 0.11 1.27 12.84
C VAL A 82 -0.68 0.60 13.95
N ASP A 83 -1.22 1.42 14.85
CA ASP A 83 -2.31 1.02 15.73
C ASP A 83 -3.64 1.28 15.02
N ALA A 84 -4.42 0.22 14.81
CA ALA A 84 -5.63 0.27 14.01
C ALA A 84 -6.67 -0.74 14.47
N HIS A 85 -7.94 -0.43 14.22
CA HIS A 85 -9.07 -1.33 14.42
C HIS A 85 -9.76 -1.59 13.08
N CYS A 86 -9.71 -2.84 12.61
CA CYS A 86 -10.39 -3.24 11.38
C CYS A 86 -11.54 -4.20 11.69
N VAL A 87 -12.67 -4.00 11.02
CA VAL A 87 -13.88 -4.81 11.11
C VAL A 87 -14.16 -5.44 9.75
N ALA A 88 -14.41 -6.75 9.74
CA ALA A 88 -14.83 -7.45 8.53
C ALA A 88 -16.36 -7.60 8.53
N PHE A 89 -17.00 -7.26 7.41
CA PHE A 89 -18.42 -7.48 7.20
C PHE A 89 -18.64 -8.67 6.26
N THR A 90 -19.80 -9.32 6.40
CA THR A 90 -20.17 -10.48 5.56
C THR A 90 -20.69 -10.07 4.19
N SER A 91 -21.26 -8.88 4.06
CA SER A 91 -21.92 -8.37 2.84
C SER A 91 -21.31 -7.10 2.26
N GLU A 92 -20.36 -6.48 2.96
CA GLU A 92 -19.75 -5.20 2.61
C GLU A 92 -18.22 -5.28 2.69
N PRO A 93 -17.48 -4.41 1.99
CA PRO A 93 -16.05 -4.27 2.21
C PRO A 93 -15.77 -3.97 3.69
N GLY A 94 -14.85 -4.70 4.30
CA GLY A 94 -14.45 -4.42 5.69
C GLY A 94 -13.93 -2.99 5.84
N GLU A 95 -14.17 -2.39 6.99
CA GLU A 95 -13.68 -1.06 7.34
C GLU A 95 -12.41 -1.18 8.19
N CYS A 96 -11.55 -0.18 8.12
CA CYS A 96 -10.44 -0.05 9.06
C CYS A 96 -10.21 1.41 9.46
N PHE A 97 -9.94 1.60 10.75
CA PHE A 97 -9.68 2.90 11.37
C PHE A 97 -8.28 2.87 11.98
N VAL A 98 -7.42 3.80 11.59
CA VAL A 98 -6.04 3.89 12.05
C VAL A 98 -5.91 5.05 13.03
N PHE A 99 -5.44 4.78 14.24
CA PHE A 99 -5.36 5.78 15.32
C PHE A 99 -3.99 6.44 15.42
N SER A 100 -2.91 5.69 15.17
CA SER A 100 -1.55 6.23 15.24
C SER A 100 -0.54 5.35 14.50
N LEU A 101 0.64 5.90 14.23
CA LEU A 101 1.80 5.12 13.84
C LEU A 101 2.44 4.46 15.07
N THR A 102 2.98 3.26 14.90
CA THR A 102 3.89 2.70 15.90
C THR A 102 5.29 3.33 15.77
N TRP A 103 6.20 3.05 16.70
CA TRP A 103 7.59 3.47 16.57
C TRP A 103 8.22 2.97 15.26
N GLU A 104 8.02 1.69 14.94
CA GLU A 104 8.45 1.09 13.68
C GLU A 104 7.75 1.71 12.46
N GLY A 105 6.50 2.17 12.63
CA GLY A 105 5.75 2.93 11.64
C GLY A 105 6.44 4.25 11.28
N HIS A 106 6.82 5.04 12.29
CA HIS A 106 7.57 6.28 12.08
C HIS A 106 8.92 6.03 11.40
N GLU A 107 9.70 5.07 11.91
CA GLU A 107 11.00 4.70 11.32
C GLU A 107 10.87 4.27 9.85
N PHE A 108 9.82 3.51 9.52
CA PHE A 108 9.57 3.10 8.15
C PHE A 108 9.09 4.25 7.28
N LEU A 109 8.16 5.09 7.76
CA LEU A 109 7.67 6.24 7.03
C LEU A 109 8.82 7.18 6.66
N ASP A 110 9.73 7.49 7.59
CA ASP A 110 10.85 8.40 7.32
C ASP A 110 11.79 7.89 6.23
N GLN A 111 11.94 6.56 6.09
CA GLN A 111 12.71 5.95 5.01
C GLN A 111 12.06 6.11 3.63
N ILE A 112 10.73 6.20 3.57
CA ILE A 112 9.98 6.21 2.30
C ILE A 112 9.30 7.56 2.01
N ARG A 113 9.23 8.50 2.96
CA ARG A 113 8.49 9.77 2.88
C ARG A 113 8.89 10.61 1.68
N SER A 114 10.20 10.82 1.51
CA SER A 114 10.72 11.64 0.42
C SER A 114 10.47 10.95 -0.91
N LYS A 115 9.67 11.59 -1.77
CA LYS A 115 9.40 11.08 -3.13
C LYS A 115 10.68 10.79 -3.91
N THR A 116 11.71 11.63 -3.72
CA THR A 116 13.01 11.45 -4.37
C THR A 116 13.73 10.21 -3.84
N LEU A 117 13.78 10.02 -2.51
CA LEU A 117 14.40 8.83 -1.92
C LEU A 117 13.62 7.56 -2.27
N TRP A 118 12.29 7.62 -2.19
CA TRP A 118 11.40 6.52 -2.57
C TRP A 118 11.64 6.06 -4.01
N ASN A 119 11.67 6.98 -4.97
CA ASN A 119 11.91 6.65 -6.36
C ASN A 119 13.30 6.01 -6.56
N LYS A 120 14.34 6.50 -5.87
CA LYS A 120 15.67 5.88 -5.88
C LYS A 120 15.64 4.47 -5.29
N THR A 121 14.99 4.28 -4.15
CA THR A 121 14.83 2.98 -3.48
C THR A 121 14.16 1.98 -4.42
N VAL A 122 13.01 2.33 -4.99
CA VAL A 122 12.29 1.46 -5.94
C VAL A 122 13.14 1.19 -7.18
N GLY A 123 13.85 2.21 -7.69
CA GLY A 123 14.79 2.05 -8.82
C GLY A 123 15.88 1.01 -8.54
N VAL A 124 16.56 1.10 -7.39
CA VAL A 124 17.60 0.13 -7.00
C VAL A 124 17.05 -1.30 -6.89
N ILE A 125 15.84 -1.46 -6.35
CA ILE A 125 15.19 -2.78 -6.24
C ILE A 125 14.92 -3.35 -7.63
N GLN A 126 14.35 -2.54 -8.52
CA GLN A 126 14.01 -2.93 -9.89
C GLN A 126 15.25 -3.25 -10.73
N GLU A 127 16.30 -2.43 -10.64
CA GLU A 127 17.58 -2.65 -11.32
C GLU A 127 18.24 -3.97 -10.91
N LYS A 128 18.08 -4.36 -9.63
CA LYS A 128 18.58 -5.63 -9.11
C LYS A 128 17.66 -6.82 -9.38
N GLY A 129 16.50 -6.60 -10.03
CA GLY A 129 15.52 -7.64 -10.30
C GLY A 129 14.88 -8.23 -9.04
N LEU A 130 14.91 -7.50 -7.93
CA LEU A 130 14.33 -7.93 -6.67
C LEU A 130 12.85 -7.57 -6.60
N ASP A 131 12.10 -8.27 -5.76
CA ASP A 131 10.68 -7.99 -5.53
C ASP A 131 10.49 -6.87 -4.48
N LEU A 132 9.33 -6.21 -4.56
CA LEU A 132 8.94 -5.17 -3.59
C LEU A 132 8.36 -5.80 -2.31
N SER A 133 9.12 -6.70 -1.67
CA SER A 133 8.83 -7.18 -0.33
C SER A 133 9.14 -6.09 0.71
N PHE A 134 8.53 -6.18 1.89
CA PHE A 134 8.79 -5.22 2.96
C PHE A 134 10.27 -5.22 3.40
N SER A 135 10.88 -6.41 3.53
CA SER A 135 12.29 -6.54 3.88
C SER A 135 13.21 -5.99 2.79
N THR A 136 12.89 -6.25 1.51
CA THR A 136 13.66 -5.71 0.38
C THR A 136 13.61 -4.18 0.36
N ILE A 137 12.43 -3.59 0.60
CA ILE A 137 12.28 -2.13 0.67
C ILE A 137 13.09 -1.54 1.81
N LYS A 138 12.99 -2.09 3.03
CA LYS A 138 13.79 -1.62 4.17
C LYS A 138 15.29 -1.69 3.89
N ALA A 139 15.76 -2.81 3.34
CA ALA A 139 17.17 -2.99 3.01
C ALA A 139 17.66 -2.00 1.95
N ALA A 140 16.86 -1.80 0.88
CA ALA A 140 17.19 -0.87 -0.19
C ALA A 140 17.15 0.59 0.29
N ALA A 141 16.14 0.98 1.06
CA ALA A 141 16.03 2.33 1.60
C ALA A 141 17.21 2.66 2.52
N ALA A 142 17.60 1.73 3.39
CA ALA A 142 18.78 1.89 4.24
C ALA A 142 20.09 2.02 3.41
N ALA A 143 20.22 1.24 2.33
CA ALA A 143 21.37 1.33 1.44
C ALA A 143 21.43 2.68 0.69
N VAL A 144 20.29 3.19 0.23
CA VAL A 144 20.17 4.52 -0.40
C VAL A 144 20.49 5.62 0.61
N ALA A 145 19.98 5.54 1.83
CA ALA A 145 20.32 6.51 2.87
C ALA A 145 21.82 6.51 3.19
N LYS A 146 22.43 5.32 3.31
CA LYS A 146 23.86 5.17 3.57
C LYS A 146 24.72 5.80 2.47
N SER A 147 24.35 5.63 1.20
CA SER A 147 25.11 6.21 0.08
C SER A 147 25.04 7.73 0.00
N LEU A 148 24.02 8.35 0.60
CA LEU A 148 23.90 9.81 0.70
C LEU A 148 24.69 10.40 1.86
N ILE A 149 24.92 9.61 2.92
CA ILE A 149 25.66 10.04 4.12
C ILE A 149 27.16 9.77 3.96
N SER A 150 27.56 8.75 3.19
CA SER A 150 28.98 8.54 2.86
C SER A 150 29.49 9.62 1.90
N PHE A 151 30.23 10.58 2.44
CA PHE A 151 31.02 11.58 1.70
C PHE A 151 32.29 10.97 1.10
#